data_AF-A0A3B4ZAS3-F1
#
_entry.id   AF-A0A3B4ZAS3-F1
#
_cell.length_a   1.000
_cell.length_b   1.000
_cell.length_c   1.000
_cell.angle_alpha   90.00
_cell.angle_beta   90.00
_cell.angle_gamma   90.00
#
_symmetry.space_group_name_H-M   'P 1'
#
loop_
_entity.id
_entity.type
_entity.pdbx_description
1 polymer ?
#
loop_
_entity_poly.entity_id
_entity_poly.type
_entity_poly.pdbx_seq_one_letter_code
_entity_poly.pdbx_strand_id
1 'polypeptide(L)'
;QNLITQQLQAGQSEDHEDEESEFYGPEYDVDKVTLSQQAVIFENSTAIDEVLKEAQSIRKEISLLQLEVERMCMQNERFGTSVRRLTLLKKDCDSIARGIQQRAEALYGRLQDLGKTCSRLEETEGPNSAVSRIARAQHNTLNHAFHAAMSDYSKVEEKQKNTCRRRIQRQASIMGTDISDEQLDVLVDKGGEGWTELSQSLQPQAARTSRWALCEIKGRHKELVELEARGHSFVKRSVFLCEEASTKIPDHREAGGRG
;
A
#
# COMPACT_ATOMS: atom_id res chain seq x y z
N GLN A 1 73.67 46.00 7.75
CA GLN A 1 73.10 46.73 8.89
C GLN A 1 72.64 45.65 9.87
N ASN A 2 73.58 45.15 10.71
CA ASN A 2 73.67 45.44 12.15
C ASN A 2 72.35 45.05 12.85
N LEU A 3 72.18 43.88 13.47
CA LEU A 3 72.86 43.29 14.65
C LEU A 3 73.09 44.25 15.81
N ILE A 4 72.91 43.69 17.03
CA ILE A 4 73.08 44.21 18.40
C ILE A 4 71.72 44.57 19.02
N THR A 5 71.24 43.93 20.11
CA THR A 5 71.81 43.89 21.48
C THR A 5 71.22 42.66 22.23
N GLN A 6 72.01 41.62 22.61
CA GLN A 6 72.67 41.39 23.93
C GLN A 6 71.67 41.15 25.11
N GLN A 7 71.83 40.24 26.10
CA GLN A 7 72.92 39.34 26.51
C GLN A 7 72.58 38.53 27.81
N LEU A 8 73.36 37.44 28.04
CA LEU A 8 73.86 36.88 29.33
C LEU A 8 72.85 36.11 30.22
N GLN A 9 73.11 34.94 30.84
CA GLN A 9 74.29 34.23 31.42
C GLN A 9 73.95 32.70 31.48
N ALA A 10 74.81 31.73 31.16
CA ALA A 10 76.01 31.18 31.84
C ALA A 10 75.74 30.15 32.99
N GLY A 11 76.39 28.97 32.90
CA GLY A 11 76.67 28.01 34.00
C GLY A 11 75.77 26.76 33.99
N GLN A 12 76.19 25.58 33.49
CA GLN A 12 77.04 24.55 34.13
C GLN A 12 76.64 24.14 35.55
N SER A 13 76.03 22.94 35.67
CA SER A 13 76.38 21.89 36.65
C SER A 13 75.44 20.69 36.45
N GLU A 14 76.00 19.58 35.98
CA GLU A 14 75.42 18.24 36.12
C GLU A 14 75.41 17.87 37.61
N ASP A 15 74.31 17.32 38.10
CA ASP A 15 74.29 16.35 39.18
C ASP A 15 73.04 15.47 39.05
N HIS A 16 73.26 14.21 39.35
CA HIS A 16 72.50 12.99 39.06
C HIS A 16 71.44 12.69 40.16
N GLU A 17 70.58 11.69 39.90
CA GLU A 17 69.68 10.94 40.84
C GLU A 17 68.28 11.56 41.05
N ASP A 18 67.11 10.90 40.91
CA ASP A 18 66.71 9.51 40.63
C ASP A 18 65.21 9.49 40.25
N GLU A 19 64.73 8.30 39.82
CA GLU A 19 63.35 7.78 39.82
C GLU A 19 62.67 7.57 38.46
N GLU A 20 62.86 6.34 37.98
CA GLU A 20 62.01 5.63 37.02
C GLU A 20 60.53 5.67 37.42
N SER A 21 59.66 6.04 36.49
CA SER A 21 58.25 5.67 36.54
C SER A 21 57.91 4.91 35.27
N GLU A 22 58.16 3.60 35.28
CA GLU A 22 57.62 2.65 34.32
C GLU A 22 56.10 2.56 34.49
N PHE A 23 55.35 3.31 33.69
CA PHE A 23 53.91 3.08 33.54
C PHE A 23 53.68 1.93 32.55
N TYR A 24 53.75 0.69 33.06
CA TYR A 24 53.30 -0.51 32.34
C TYR A 24 51.80 -0.39 32.04
N GLY A 25 51.45 -0.11 30.78
CA GLY A 25 50.12 -0.37 30.24
C GLY A 25 49.99 -1.87 29.92
N PRO A 26 48.83 -2.51 30.13
CA PRO A 26 48.68 -3.93 29.87
C PRO A 26 48.86 -4.19 28.37
N GLU A 27 49.88 -4.96 28.04
CA GLU A 27 50.16 -5.50 26.72
C GLU A 27 48.96 -6.37 26.31
N TYR A 28 48.16 -5.87 25.36
CA TYR A 28 47.04 -6.61 24.80
C TYR A 28 47.62 -7.72 23.93
N ASP A 29 47.64 -8.93 24.47
CA ASP A 29 47.97 -10.15 23.77
C ASP A 29 46.98 -10.37 22.61
N VAL A 30 47.42 -10.06 21.40
CA VAL A 30 46.64 -10.19 20.15
C VAL A 30 46.31 -11.65 19.84
N ASP A 31 46.87 -12.63 20.56
CA ASP A 31 46.62 -14.06 20.34
C ASP A 31 45.53 -14.66 21.25
N LYS A 32 44.85 -13.86 22.07
CA LYS A 32 43.79 -14.35 22.99
C LYS A 32 42.36 -13.90 22.67
N VAL A 33 42.12 -13.39 21.46
CA VAL A 33 40.75 -13.32 20.95
C VAL A 33 40.44 -14.67 20.33
N THR A 34 39.83 -15.56 21.12
CA THR A 34 39.06 -16.68 20.55
C THR A 34 37.87 -16.06 19.81
N LEU A 35 38.12 -15.57 18.60
CA LEU A 35 37.08 -15.35 17.61
C LEU A 35 36.43 -16.70 17.46
N SER A 36 35.26 -16.87 18.09
CA SER A 36 34.39 -17.99 17.80
C SER A 36 34.06 -17.85 16.31
N GLN A 37 34.88 -18.50 15.48
CA GLN A 37 34.56 -18.74 14.09
C GLN A 37 33.43 -19.76 14.13
N GLN A 38 32.24 -19.23 14.39
CA GLN A 38 31.01 -19.95 14.18
C GLN A 38 30.96 -20.22 12.68
N ALA A 39 31.27 -21.46 12.29
CA ALA A 39 31.04 -21.92 10.94
C ALA A 39 29.57 -21.61 10.61
N VAL A 40 29.34 -20.71 9.66
CA VAL A 40 28.01 -20.41 9.15
C VAL A 40 27.62 -21.59 8.29
N ILE A 41 26.96 -22.58 8.90
CA ILE A 41 26.29 -23.65 8.17
C ILE A 41 25.11 -22.98 7.45
N PHE A 42 25.14 -23.01 6.12
CA PHE A 42 24.12 -22.43 5.23
C PHE A 42 22.76 -23.18 5.26
N GLU A 43 22.37 -23.77 6.39
CA GLU A 43 21.07 -24.42 6.55
C GLU A 43 19.90 -23.45 6.29
N ASN A 44 20.12 -22.16 6.54
CA ASN A 44 19.12 -21.10 6.32
C ASN A 44 19.01 -20.62 4.86
N SER A 45 19.87 -21.09 3.95
CA SER A 45 19.82 -20.68 2.54
C SER A 45 18.48 -21.06 1.91
N THR A 46 17.99 -22.27 2.18
CA THR A 46 16.79 -22.82 1.56
C THR A 46 15.53 -22.06 1.99
N ALA A 47 15.39 -21.78 3.29
CA ALA A 47 14.27 -21.01 3.83
C ALA A 47 14.25 -19.56 3.30
N ILE A 48 15.41 -18.93 3.20
CA ILE A 48 15.54 -17.59 2.62
C ILE A 48 15.14 -17.62 1.13
N ASP A 49 15.63 -18.61 0.37
CA ASP A 49 15.32 -18.75 -1.06
C ASP A 49 13.82 -18.97 -1.32
N GLU A 50 13.15 -19.78 -0.49
CA GLU A 50 11.70 -19.98 -0.56
C GLU A 50 10.92 -18.69 -0.33
N VAL A 51 11.26 -17.95 0.74
CA VAL A 51 10.66 -16.65 1.06
C VAL A 51 10.88 -15.65 -0.08
N LEU A 52 12.10 -15.56 -0.60
CA LEU A 52 12.44 -14.61 -1.67
C LEU A 52 11.75 -14.97 -2.99
N LYS A 53 11.63 -16.26 -3.31
CA LYS A 53 10.93 -16.76 -4.50
C LYS A 53 9.44 -16.43 -4.42
N GLU A 54 8.80 -16.69 -3.28
CA GLU A 54 7.39 -16.36 -3.09
C GLU A 54 7.17 -14.85 -3.11
N ALA A 55 8.02 -14.08 -2.43
CA ALA A 55 7.99 -12.62 -2.46
C ALA A 55 8.14 -12.04 -3.87
N GLN A 56 9.04 -12.61 -4.70
CA GLN A 56 9.19 -12.19 -6.08
C GLN A 56 7.96 -12.52 -6.93
N SER A 57 7.34 -13.66 -6.68
CA SER A 57 6.10 -14.06 -7.35
C SER A 57 4.94 -13.11 -6.98
N ILE A 58 4.77 -12.79 -5.70
CA ILE A 58 3.78 -11.82 -5.23
C ILE A 58 4.05 -10.43 -5.84
N ARG A 59 5.31 -9.95 -5.89
CA ARG A 59 5.65 -8.67 -6.54
C ARG A 59 5.18 -8.59 -7.99
N LYS A 60 5.35 -9.67 -8.76
CA LYS A 60 4.90 -9.73 -10.15
C LYS A 60 3.38 -9.63 -10.24
N GLU A 61 2.66 -10.36 -9.40
CA GLU A 61 1.19 -10.28 -9.35
C GLU A 61 0.69 -8.89 -8.92
N ILE A 62 1.33 -8.23 -7.95
CA ILE A 62 1.02 -6.82 -7.60
C ILE A 62 1.21 -5.92 -8.82
N SER A 63 2.30 -6.10 -9.57
CA SER A 63 2.57 -5.30 -10.78
C SER A 63 1.51 -5.52 -11.86
N LEU A 64 1.04 -6.77 -12.03
CA LEU A 64 -0.05 -7.10 -12.94
C LEU A 64 -1.38 -6.48 -12.49
N LEU A 65 -1.67 -6.51 -11.19
CA LEU A 65 -2.84 -5.88 -10.60
C LEU A 65 -2.85 -4.36 -10.87
N GLN A 66 -1.71 -3.68 -10.70
CA GLN A 66 -1.56 -2.26 -11.01
C GLN A 66 -1.85 -1.96 -12.49
N LEU A 67 -1.32 -2.78 -13.41
CA LEU A 67 -1.60 -2.64 -14.85
C LEU A 67 -3.09 -2.85 -15.18
N GLU A 68 -3.78 -3.74 -14.46
CA GLU A 68 -5.23 -3.90 -14.63
C GLU A 68 -6.03 -2.70 -14.10
N VAL A 69 -5.60 -2.10 -12.99
CA VAL A 69 -6.20 -0.86 -12.46
C VAL A 69 -6.03 0.30 -13.46
N GLU A 70 -4.86 0.44 -14.07
CA GLU A 70 -4.62 1.41 -15.14
C GLU A 70 -5.50 1.16 -16.36
N ARG A 71 -5.61 -0.11 -16.78
CA ARG A 71 -6.52 -0.54 -17.86
C ARG A 71 -7.97 -0.19 -17.54
N MET A 72 -8.41 -0.39 -16.31
CA MET A 72 -9.75 -0.03 -15.86
C MET A 72 -9.98 1.48 -15.97
N CYS A 73 -9.00 2.30 -15.57
CA CYS A 73 -9.06 3.75 -15.69
C CYS A 73 -9.28 4.17 -17.16
N MET A 74 -8.47 3.66 -18.08
CA MET A 74 -8.62 3.95 -19.52
C MET A 74 -9.98 3.51 -20.07
N GLN A 75 -10.45 2.33 -19.66
CA GLN A 75 -11.73 1.81 -20.11
C GLN A 75 -12.91 2.62 -19.56
N ASN A 76 -12.84 3.05 -18.30
CA ASN A 76 -13.83 3.93 -17.67
C ASN A 76 -13.90 5.29 -18.38
N GLU A 77 -12.75 5.88 -18.73
CA GLU A 77 -12.70 7.14 -19.50
C GLU A 77 -13.33 6.99 -20.89
N ARG A 78 -13.04 5.88 -21.58
CA ARG A 78 -13.65 5.55 -22.86
C ARG A 78 -15.16 5.36 -22.76
N PHE A 79 -15.60 4.65 -21.74
CA PHE A 79 -17.02 4.40 -21.48
C PHE A 79 -17.78 5.67 -21.04
N GLY A 80 -17.09 6.57 -20.34
CA GLY A 80 -17.56 7.92 -20.11
C GLY A 80 -17.76 8.65 -21.43
N THR A 81 -16.71 8.84 -22.22
CA THR A 81 -16.76 9.69 -23.42
C THR A 81 -17.58 9.13 -24.60
N SER A 82 -17.79 7.81 -24.68
CA SER A 82 -18.50 7.19 -25.80
C SER A 82 -20.02 7.32 -25.73
N VAL A 83 -20.64 7.62 -26.88
CA VAL A 83 -22.10 7.60 -27.10
C VAL A 83 -22.57 6.37 -27.91
N ARG A 84 -21.65 5.47 -28.27
CA ARG A 84 -21.93 4.23 -29.02
C ARG A 84 -21.39 3.01 -28.28
N ARG A 85 -22.00 1.84 -28.54
CA ARG A 85 -21.57 0.54 -27.97
C ARG A 85 -21.51 0.52 -26.44
N LEU A 86 -22.37 1.30 -25.78
CA LEU A 86 -22.36 1.50 -24.33
C LEU A 86 -22.47 0.16 -23.57
N THR A 87 -23.32 -0.76 -24.02
CA THR A 87 -23.48 -2.08 -23.41
C THR A 87 -22.20 -2.92 -23.44
N LEU A 88 -21.46 -2.91 -24.56
CA LEU A 88 -20.20 -3.64 -24.69
C LEU A 88 -19.13 -3.02 -23.81
N LEU A 89 -18.96 -1.70 -23.90
CA LEU A 89 -17.98 -0.98 -23.08
C LEU A 89 -18.24 -1.14 -21.58
N LYS A 90 -19.52 -1.12 -21.15
CA LYS A 90 -19.90 -1.43 -19.77
C LYS A 90 -19.51 -2.86 -19.37
N LYS A 91 -19.85 -3.85 -20.20
CA LYS A 91 -19.51 -5.25 -19.93
C LYS A 91 -18.00 -5.43 -19.77
N ASP A 92 -17.21 -4.75 -20.59
CA ASP A 92 -15.75 -4.76 -20.49
C ASP A 92 -15.27 -4.12 -19.17
N CYS A 93 -15.80 -2.96 -18.77
CA CYS A 93 -15.49 -2.32 -17.48
C CYS A 93 -15.80 -3.27 -16.32
N ASP A 94 -17.00 -3.85 -16.31
CA ASP A 94 -17.46 -4.74 -15.25
C ASP A 94 -16.64 -6.04 -15.20
N SER A 95 -16.19 -6.53 -16.35
CA SER A 95 -15.31 -7.70 -16.42
C SER A 95 -13.92 -7.42 -15.87
N ILE A 96 -13.34 -6.25 -16.18
CA ILE A 96 -12.04 -5.83 -15.65
C ILE A 96 -12.14 -5.66 -14.13
N ALA A 97 -13.16 -4.95 -13.63
CA ALA A 97 -13.36 -4.74 -12.20
C ALA A 97 -13.48 -6.06 -11.42
N ARG A 98 -14.27 -7.03 -11.92
CA ARG A 98 -14.35 -8.36 -11.30
C ARG A 98 -13.02 -9.10 -11.33
N GLY A 99 -12.27 -9.01 -12.43
CA GLY A 99 -10.94 -9.61 -12.55
C GLY A 99 -9.96 -9.06 -11.51
N ILE A 100 -9.94 -7.73 -11.34
CA ILE A 100 -9.14 -7.06 -10.31
C ILE A 100 -9.51 -7.56 -8.91
N GLN A 101 -10.81 -7.64 -8.58
CA GLN A 101 -11.26 -8.12 -7.27
C GLN A 101 -10.83 -9.57 -7.00
N GLN A 102 -10.98 -10.46 -7.99
CA GLN A 102 -10.58 -11.86 -7.86
C GLN A 102 -9.05 -12.00 -7.67
N ARG A 103 -8.26 -11.25 -8.44
CA ARG A 103 -6.79 -11.25 -8.27
C ARG A 103 -6.38 -10.67 -6.93
N ALA A 104 -6.99 -9.57 -6.52
CA ALA A 104 -6.71 -8.96 -5.22
C ALA A 104 -7.01 -9.93 -4.07
N GLU A 105 -8.10 -10.69 -4.13
CA GLU A 105 -8.45 -11.70 -3.12
C GLU A 105 -7.43 -12.86 -3.10
N ALA A 106 -7.05 -13.39 -4.26
CA ALA A 106 -6.04 -14.44 -4.34
C ALA A 106 -4.67 -13.96 -3.84
N LEU A 107 -4.27 -12.75 -4.21
CA LEU A 107 -3.01 -12.13 -3.81
C LEU A 107 -2.96 -11.86 -2.32
N TYR A 108 -4.08 -11.42 -1.75
CA TYR A 108 -4.23 -11.23 -0.31
C TYR A 108 -4.06 -12.55 0.46
N GLY A 109 -4.67 -13.64 0.00
CA GLY A 109 -4.47 -14.96 0.61
C GLY A 109 -2.98 -15.37 0.65
N ARG A 110 -2.25 -15.12 -0.45
CA ARG A 110 -0.81 -15.37 -0.51
C ARG A 110 0.00 -14.47 0.44
N LEU A 111 -0.38 -13.20 0.59
CA LEU A 111 0.23 -12.29 1.56
C LEU A 111 0.02 -12.80 3.00
N GLN A 112 -1.18 -13.28 3.32
CA GLN A 112 -1.45 -13.89 4.63
C GLN A 112 -0.59 -15.13 4.88
N ASP A 113 -0.44 -16.00 3.89
CA ASP A 113 0.38 -17.22 4.02
C ASP A 113 1.87 -16.89 4.14
N LEU A 114 2.35 -15.86 3.45
CA LEU A 114 3.70 -15.31 3.66
C LEU A 114 3.85 -14.72 5.07
N GLY A 115 2.82 -14.04 5.58
CA GLY A 115 2.77 -13.54 6.95
C GLY A 115 2.85 -14.66 8.00
N LYS A 116 2.09 -15.75 7.83
CA LYS A 116 2.19 -16.96 8.68
C LYS A 116 3.58 -17.58 8.62
N THR A 117 4.18 -17.62 7.42
CA THR A 117 5.55 -18.11 7.23
C THR A 117 6.55 -17.25 7.99
N CYS A 118 6.38 -15.92 7.98
CA CYS A 118 7.17 -14.99 8.77
C CYS A 118 7.07 -15.28 10.27
N SER A 119 5.86 -15.42 10.81
CA SER A 119 5.65 -15.73 12.23
C SER A 119 6.29 -17.07 12.62
N ARG A 120 6.14 -18.10 11.78
CA ARG A 120 6.76 -19.41 12.02
C ARG A 120 8.29 -19.33 12.05
N LEU A 121 8.90 -18.57 11.14
CA LEU A 121 10.36 -18.37 11.12
C LEU A 121 10.84 -17.61 12.36
N GLU A 122 10.07 -16.63 12.84
CA GLU A 122 10.38 -15.91 14.09
C GLU A 122 10.33 -16.83 15.31
N GLU A 123 9.40 -17.79 15.35
CA GLU A 123 9.31 -18.79 16.41
C GLU A 123 10.44 -19.83 16.36
N THR A 124 10.84 -20.30 15.18
CA THR A 124 11.85 -21.37 15.05
C THR A 124 13.28 -20.86 15.07
N GLU A 125 13.57 -19.76 14.39
CA GLU A 125 14.93 -19.20 14.22
C GLU A 125 15.20 -18.05 15.17
N GLY A 126 14.16 -17.56 15.85
CA GLY A 126 14.20 -16.36 16.67
C GLY A 126 13.93 -15.07 15.88
N PRO A 127 13.44 -14.01 16.54
CA PRO A 127 13.03 -12.77 15.89
C PRO A 127 14.20 -11.97 15.29
N ASN A 128 15.41 -12.13 15.84
CA ASN A 128 16.60 -11.41 15.41
C ASN A 128 17.45 -12.15 14.36
N SER A 129 17.03 -13.36 13.96
CA SER A 129 17.74 -14.11 12.92
C SER A 129 17.66 -13.38 11.57
N ALA A 130 18.66 -13.60 10.72
CA ALA A 130 18.69 -13.00 9.39
C ALA A 130 17.47 -13.40 8.55
N VAL A 131 17.08 -14.68 8.59
CA VAL A 131 15.93 -15.20 7.84
C VAL A 131 14.60 -14.59 8.31
N SER A 132 14.38 -14.46 9.62
CA SER A 132 13.19 -13.80 10.18
C SER A 132 13.12 -12.32 9.79
N ARG A 133 14.24 -11.60 9.83
CA ARG A 133 14.31 -10.18 9.42
C ARG A 133 14.04 -10.01 7.93
N ILE A 134 14.59 -10.88 7.09
CA ILE A 134 14.35 -10.87 5.64
C ILE A 134 12.87 -11.13 5.35
N ALA A 135 12.28 -12.18 5.93
CA ALA A 135 10.88 -12.53 5.73
C ALA A 135 9.94 -11.38 6.12
N ARG A 136 10.17 -10.77 7.28
CA ARG A 136 9.38 -9.63 7.77
C ARG A 136 9.49 -8.41 6.87
N ALA A 137 10.71 -8.08 6.44
CA ALA A 137 10.93 -6.96 5.53
C ALA A 137 10.23 -7.17 4.18
N GLN A 138 10.29 -8.39 3.62
CA GLN A 138 9.60 -8.73 2.38
C GLN A 138 8.08 -8.62 2.55
N HIS A 139 7.52 -9.25 3.58
CA HIS A 139 6.08 -9.22 3.87
C HIS A 139 5.55 -7.80 4.05
N ASN A 140 6.23 -6.96 4.84
CA ASN A 140 5.81 -5.57 5.06
C ASN A 140 5.86 -4.75 3.77
N THR A 141 6.94 -4.89 2.99
CA THR A 141 7.08 -4.18 1.70
C THR A 141 5.97 -4.57 0.73
N LEU A 142 5.66 -5.86 0.65
CA LEU A 142 4.61 -6.40 -0.22
C LEU A 142 3.21 -5.95 0.20
N ASN A 143 2.91 -5.95 1.51
CA ASN A 143 1.64 -5.45 2.02
C ASN A 143 1.45 -3.97 1.69
N HIS A 144 2.46 -3.14 1.89
CA HIS A 144 2.38 -1.72 1.52
C HIS A 144 2.14 -1.53 0.01
N ALA A 145 2.85 -2.28 -0.84
CA ALA A 145 2.67 -2.21 -2.28
C ALA A 145 1.26 -2.68 -2.72
N PHE A 146 0.73 -3.75 -2.10
CA PHE A 146 -0.62 -4.23 -2.33
C PHE A 146 -1.68 -3.20 -1.91
N HIS A 147 -1.55 -2.62 -0.71
CA HIS A 147 -2.47 -1.57 -0.25
C HIS A 147 -2.41 -0.32 -1.13
N ALA A 148 -1.25 0.07 -1.63
CA ALA A 148 -1.12 1.17 -2.59
C ALA A 148 -1.91 0.87 -3.88
N ALA A 149 -1.74 -0.32 -4.47
CA ALA A 149 -2.47 -0.73 -5.66
C ALA A 149 -3.99 -0.75 -5.44
N MET A 150 -4.44 -1.24 -4.28
CA MET A 150 -5.86 -1.25 -3.93
C MET A 150 -6.42 0.14 -3.61
N SER A 151 -5.62 1.04 -3.05
CA SER A 151 -5.99 2.45 -2.88
C SER A 151 -6.21 3.12 -4.23
N ASP A 152 -5.33 2.86 -5.21
CA ASP A 152 -5.49 3.40 -6.57
C ASP A 152 -6.72 2.82 -7.26
N TYR A 153 -7.01 1.53 -7.09
CA TYR A 153 -8.28 0.94 -7.52
C TYR A 153 -9.49 1.68 -6.94
N SER A 154 -9.49 1.94 -5.62
CA SER A 154 -10.58 2.69 -4.96
C SER A 154 -10.75 4.10 -5.53
N LYS A 155 -9.65 4.80 -5.83
CA LYS A 155 -9.69 6.13 -6.47
C LYS A 155 -10.32 6.07 -7.87
N VAL A 156 -10.01 5.02 -8.65
CA VAL A 156 -10.60 4.84 -10.00
C VAL A 156 -12.10 4.57 -9.91
N GLU A 157 -12.54 3.72 -8.98
CA GLU A 157 -13.97 3.47 -8.71
C GLU A 157 -14.69 4.76 -8.28
N GLU A 158 -14.11 5.52 -7.36
CA GLU A 158 -14.68 6.78 -6.88
C GLU A 158 -14.75 7.84 -7.99
N LYS A 159 -13.73 7.93 -8.85
CA LYS A 159 -13.78 8.79 -10.05
C LYS A 159 -14.93 8.37 -10.99
N GLN A 160 -15.16 7.07 -11.15
CA GLN A 160 -16.26 6.57 -11.98
C GLN A 160 -17.63 6.89 -11.37
N LYS A 161 -17.80 6.70 -10.05
CA LYS A 161 -19.00 7.13 -9.33
C LYS A 161 -19.30 8.61 -9.56
N ASN A 162 -18.31 9.47 -9.33
CA ASN A 162 -18.45 10.93 -9.55
C ASN A 162 -18.74 11.31 -11.00
N THR A 163 -18.32 10.49 -11.96
CA THR A 163 -18.65 10.67 -13.37
C THR A 163 -20.10 10.31 -13.65
N CYS A 164 -20.61 9.21 -13.10
CA CYS A 164 -22.02 8.82 -13.20
C CYS A 164 -22.95 9.86 -12.55
N ARG A 165 -22.58 10.36 -11.35
CA ARG A 165 -23.34 11.39 -10.64
C ARG A 165 -23.53 12.67 -11.46
N ARG A 166 -22.43 13.25 -11.93
CA ARG A 166 -22.46 14.46 -12.77
C ARG A 166 -23.26 14.25 -14.06
N ARG A 167 -23.24 13.05 -14.64
CA ARG A 167 -24.05 12.74 -15.84
C ARG A 167 -25.53 12.72 -15.53
N ILE A 168 -25.93 12.08 -14.44
CA ILE A 168 -27.33 12.04 -14.00
C ILE A 168 -27.83 13.45 -13.75
N GLN A 169 -27.12 14.24 -12.93
CA GLN A 169 -27.48 15.62 -12.62
C GLN A 169 -27.58 16.49 -13.86
N ARG A 170 -26.61 16.39 -14.79
CA ARG A 170 -26.63 17.14 -16.03
C ARG A 170 -27.82 16.77 -16.92
N GLN A 171 -28.09 15.47 -17.11
CA GLN A 171 -29.20 15.04 -17.96
C GLN A 171 -30.56 15.36 -17.32
N ALA A 172 -30.68 15.29 -15.99
CA ALA A 172 -31.86 15.73 -15.27
C ALA A 172 -32.10 17.25 -15.43
N SER A 173 -31.04 18.05 -15.31
CA SER A 173 -31.12 19.51 -15.47
C SER A 173 -31.54 19.91 -16.89
N ILE A 174 -31.05 19.19 -17.91
CA ILE A 174 -31.52 19.33 -19.31
C ILE A 174 -33.02 19.01 -19.44
N MET A 175 -33.54 18.11 -18.61
CA MET A 175 -34.96 17.78 -18.55
C MET A 175 -35.78 18.75 -17.67
N GLY A 176 -35.14 19.77 -17.08
CA GLY A 176 -35.78 20.78 -16.25
C GLY A 176 -35.88 20.41 -14.77
N THR A 177 -35.08 19.45 -14.30
CA THR A 177 -35.04 19.04 -12.89
C THR A 177 -33.61 19.08 -12.37
N ASP A 178 -33.35 19.93 -11.38
CA ASP A 178 -32.06 19.93 -10.69
C ASP A 178 -32.10 18.96 -9.50
N ILE A 179 -31.06 18.14 -9.37
CA ILE A 179 -30.93 17.10 -8.34
C ILE A 179 -29.69 17.41 -7.52
N SER A 180 -29.83 17.58 -6.21
CA SER A 180 -28.69 17.78 -5.31
C SER A 180 -27.90 16.49 -5.10
N ASP A 181 -26.69 16.58 -4.56
CA ASP A 181 -25.89 15.39 -4.25
C ASP A 181 -26.57 14.50 -3.19
N GLU A 182 -27.16 15.09 -2.17
CA GLU A 182 -27.85 14.39 -1.08
C GLU A 182 -29.12 13.69 -1.58
N GLN A 183 -29.87 14.35 -2.48
CA GLN A 183 -31.02 13.72 -3.13
C GLN A 183 -30.58 12.54 -3.98
N LEU A 184 -29.48 12.68 -4.72
CA LEU A 184 -28.95 11.60 -5.52
C LEU A 184 -28.51 10.41 -4.65
N ASP A 185 -27.88 10.66 -3.50
CA ASP A 185 -27.49 9.61 -2.55
C ASP A 185 -28.71 8.78 -2.12
N VAL A 186 -29.79 9.45 -1.68
CA VAL A 186 -31.05 8.79 -1.29
C VAL A 186 -31.63 7.96 -2.44
N LEU A 187 -31.58 8.46 -3.67
CA LEU A 187 -32.08 7.73 -4.85
C LEU A 187 -31.21 6.52 -5.21
N VAL A 188 -29.92 6.54 -4.89
CA VAL A 188 -29.01 5.41 -5.11
C VAL A 188 -29.18 4.36 -4.00
N ASP A 189 -29.30 4.79 -2.74
CA ASP A 189 -29.56 3.92 -1.59
C ASP A 189 -30.85 3.09 -1.76
N LYS A 190 -31.90 3.71 -2.32
CA LYS A 190 -33.17 3.04 -2.65
C LYS A 190 -33.10 2.09 -3.86
N GLY A 191 -31.96 2.04 -4.57
CA GLY A 191 -31.77 1.20 -5.74
C GLY A 191 -32.90 1.34 -6.78
N GLY A 192 -33.56 0.23 -7.12
CA GLY A 192 -34.62 0.20 -8.14
C GLY A 192 -35.86 1.05 -7.80
N GLU A 193 -36.17 1.21 -6.51
CA GLU A 193 -37.26 2.10 -6.07
C GLU A 193 -36.90 3.57 -6.28
N GLY A 194 -35.63 3.93 -6.00
CA GLY A 194 -35.11 5.27 -6.27
C GLY A 194 -35.13 5.63 -7.75
N TRP A 195 -34.84 4.68 -8.66
CA TRP A 195 -35.06 4.91 -10.09
C TRP A 195 -36.53 5.22 -10.42
N THR A 196 -37.47 4.52 -9.78
CA THR A 196 -38.90 4.71 -10.03
C THR A 196 -39.33 6.11 -9.62
N GLU A 197 -38.93 6.56 -8.43
CA GLU A 197 -39.15 7.92 -7.92
C GLU A 197 -38.54 8.99 -8.86
N LEU A 198 -37.29 8.81 -9.27
CA LEU A 198 -36.60 9.71 -10.18
C LEU A 198 -37.28 9.77 -11.56
N SER A 199 -37.71 8.64 -12.10
CA SER A 199 -38.36 8.61 -13.42
C SER A 199 -39.72 9.31 -13.44
N GLN A 200 -40.42 9.33 -12.31
CA GLN A 200 -41.71 10.01 -12.14
C GLN A 200 -41.53 11.53 -12.03
N SER A 201 -40.47 12.01 -11.35
CA SER A 201 -40.18 13.44 -11.24
C SER A 201 -39.72 14.04 -12.58
N LEU A 202 -39.05 13.24 -13.41
CA LEU A 202 -38.53 13.63 -14.73
C LEU A 202 -39.60 13.62 -15.86
N GLN A 203 -40.86 13.96 -15.57
CA GLN A 203 -42.00 13.84 -16.51
C GLN A 203 -41.64 14.19 -17.97
N PRO A 204 -41.72 13.24 -18.92
CA PRO A 204 -41.26 13.48 -20.28
C PRO A 204 -42.23 14.41 -21.03
N GLN A 205 -41.76 15.62 -21.32
CA GLN A 205 -42.39 16.54 -22.27
C GLN A 205 -42.22 16.01 -23.71
N ALA A 206 -42.92 14.92 -24.06
CA ALA A 206 -43.18 14.29 -25.39
C ALA A 206 -42.05 14.20 -26.47
N ALA A 207 -40.87 14.75 -26.25
CA ALA A 207 -39.83 14.95 -27.24
C ALA A 207 -38.93 13.73 -27.32
N ARG A 208 -38.46 13.39 -28.53
CA ARG A 208 -37.48 12.31 -28.75
C ARG A 208 -36.21 12.48 -27.92
N THR A 209 -35.78 13.72 -27.69
CA THR A 209 -34.63 14.06 -26.83
C THR A 209 -34.87 13.66 -25.36
N SER A 210 -36.11 13.79 -24.87
CA SER A 210 -36.50 13.42 -23.50
C SER A 210 -36.40 11.90 -23.27
N ARG A 211 -36.76 11.08 -24.27
CA ARG A 211 -36.63 9.61 -24.18
C ARG A 211 -35.17 9.14 -24.11
N TRP A 212 -34.29 9.73 -24.91
CA TRP A 212 -32.86 9.37 -24.88
C TRP A 212 -32.22 9.75 -23.55
N ALA A 213 -32.51 10.96 -23.04
CA ALA A 213 -32.01 11.42 -21.74
C ALA A 213 -32.46 10.48 -20.60
N LEU A 214 -33.74 10.08 -20.58
CA LEU A 214 -34.25 9.09 -19.62
C LEU A 214 -33.52 7.74 -19.69
N CYS A 215 -33.25 7.24 -20.90
CA CYS A 215 -32.50 5.99 -21.06
C CYS A 215 -31.05 6.13 -20.58
N GLU A 216 -30.40 7.28 -20.82
CA GLU A 216 -29.05 7.53 -20.31
C GLU A 216 -29.05 7.61 -18.78
N ILE A 217 -29.97 8.39 -18.19
CA ILE A 217 -30.09 8.53 -16.72
C ILE A 217 -30.32 7.15 -16.09
N LYS A 218 -31.23 6.33 -16.64
CA LYS A 218 -31.47 4.96 -16.15
C LYS A 218 -30.21 4.11 -16.15
N GLY A 219 -29.46 4.15 -17.26
CA GLY A 219 -28.22 3.39 -17.40
C GLY A 219 -27.17 3.80 -16.39
N ARG A 220 -27.01 5.12 -16.16
CA ARG A 220 -26.05 5.68 -15.20
C ARG A 220 -26.47 5.48 -13.75
N HIS A 221 -27.76 5.56 -13.44
CA HIS A 221 -28.29 5.25 -12.10
C HIS A 221 -28.01 3.80 -11.73
N LYS A 222 -28.35 2.86 -12.64
CA LYS A 222 -28.04 1.44 -12.43
C LYS A 222 -26.55 1.20 -12.20
N GLU A 223 -25.70 1.84 -13.00
CA GLU A 223 -24.25 1.73 -12.85
C GLU A 223 -23.76 2.31 -11.51
N LEU A 224 -24.30 3.46 -11.08
CA LEU A 224 -23.94 4.09 -9.81
C LEU A 224 -24.31 3.19 -8.61
N VAL A 225 -25.49 2.57 -8.63
CA VAL A 225 -25.91 1.58 -7.62
C VAL A 225 -24.95 0.38 -7.59
N GLU A 226 -24.57 -0.16 -8.76
CA GLU A 226 -23.62 -1.28 -8.86
C GLU A 226 -22.22 -0.90 -8.32
N LEU A 227 -21.75 0.32 -8.62
CA LEU A 227 -20.48 0.85 -8.12
C LEU A 227 -20.48 1.02 -6.60
N GLU A 228 -21.58 1.50 -6.01
CA GLU A 228 -21.69 1.65 -4.56
C GLU A 228 -21.75 0.31 -3.83
N ALA A 229 -22.50 -0.65 -4.36
CA ALA A 229 -22.49 -2.01 -3.84
C ALA A 229 -21.08 -2.62 -3.88
N ARG A 230 -20.36 -2.42 -5.00
CA ARG A 230 -18.98 -2.88 -5.16
C ARG A 230 -18.02 -2.18 -4.20
N GLY A 231 -18.08 -0.86 -4.08
CA GLY A 231 -17.27 -0.08 -3.14
C GLY A 231 -17.50 -0.49 -1.69
N HIS A 232 -18.75 -0.63 -1.25
CA HIS A 232 -19.07 -1.10 0.10
C HIS A 232 -18.54 -2.51 0.38
N SER A 233 -18.66 -3.43 -0.58
CA SER A 233 -18.11 -4.79 -0.43
C SER A 233 -16.59 -4.78 -0.24
N PHE A 234 -15.89 -3.89 -0.98
CA PHE A 234 -14.46 -3.72 -0.88
C PHE A 234 -14.04 -3.09 0.45
N VAL A 235 -14.68 -1.99 0.87
CA VAL A 235 -14.37 -1.29 2.13
C VAL A 235 -14.60 -2.20 3.35
N LYS A 236 -15.74 -2.90 3.39
CA LYS A 236 -16.03 -3.86 4.47
C LYS A 236 -14.97 -4.94 4.55
N ARG A 237 -14.49 -5.40 3.38
CA ARG A 237 -13.39 -6.36 3.31
C ARG A 237 -12.11 -5.69 3.80
N SER A 238 -11.62 -4.61 3.21
CA SER A 238 -10.36 -3.94 3.60
C SER A 238 -10.29 -3.53 5.08
N VAL A 239 -11.39 -3.09 5.70
CA VAL A 239 -11.44 -2.76 7.13
C VAL A 239 -11.22 -3.99 8.00
N PHE A 240 -11.91 -5.10 7.70
CA PHE A 240 -11.68 -6.39 8.37
C PHE A 240 -10.20 -6.83 8.26
N LEU A 241 -9.57 -6.57 7.11
CA LEU A 241 -8.18 -6.96 6.85
C LEU A 241 -7.14 -6.08 7.57
N CYS A 242 -7.45 -4.81 7.88
CA CYS A 242 -6.58 -3.95 8.68
C CYS A 242 -6.58 -4.35 10.17
N GLU A 243 -7.73 -4.80 10.67
CA GLU A 243 -7.91 -5.15 12.09
C GLU A 243 -7.16 -6.44 12.48
N GLU A 244 -7.06 -7.42 11.56
CA GLU A 244 -6.23 -8.62 11.72
C GLU A 244 -4.72 -8.33 11.73
N ALA A 245 -4.27 -7.30 11.01
CA ALA A 245 -2.86 -6.92 10.92
C ALA A 245 -2.38 -6.15 12.17
N SER A 246 -3.23 -5.30 12.76
CA SER A 246 -2.90 -4.53 13.96
C SER A 246 -2.90 -5.35 15.26
N THR A 247 -3.58 -6.50 15.31
CA THR A 247 -3.61 -7.34 16.53
C THR A 247 -2.37 -8.20 16.74
N LYS A 248 -1.40 -8.20 15.80
CA LYS A 248 -0.23 -9.10 15.83
C LYS A 248 1.14 -8.44 15.77
N ILE A 249 1.26 -7.13 16.03
CA ILE A 249 2.57 -6.48 16.17
C ILE A 249 2.89 -6.43 17.68
N PRO A 250 3.74 -7.31 18.23
CA PRO A 250 4.25 -7.11 19.57
C PRO A 250 5.21 -5.92 19.53
N ASP A 251 4.90 -4.90 20.31
CA ASP A 251 5.78 -3.75 20.56
C ASP A 251 7.01 -4.23 21.32
N HIS A 252 8.06 -4.64 20.59
CA HIS A 252 9.37 -4.93 21.18
C HIS A 252 10.15 -3.63 21.38
N ARG A 253 9.62 -2.77 22.25
CA ARG A 253 10.35 -1.57 22.70
C ARG A 253 10.31 -1.37 24.21
N GLU A 254 10.21 -2.43 25.00
CA GLU A 254 10.42 -2.33 26.46
C GLU A 254 10.95 -3.66 27.04
N ALA A 255 12.21 -3.99 26.72
CA ALA A 255 12.97 -5.02 27.44
C ALA A 255 14.47 -4.70 27.39
N GLY A 256 14.83 -3.48 27.78
CA GLY A 256 16.21 -3.07 28.08
C GLY A 256 16.28 -2.69 29.54
N GLY A 257 16.90 -3.54 30.35
CA GLY A 257 16.84 -3.53 31.80
C GLY A 257 17.47 -2.31 32.48
N ARG A 258 16.92 -1.98 33.65
CA ARG A 258 17.68 -1.40 34.76
C ARG A 258 18.11 -2.56 35.66
N GLY A 259 19.38 -2.90 35.58
CA GLY A 259 20.13 -3.54 36.66
C GLY A 259 20.99 -2.49 37.34
#